data_AF-A0A6P6TTJ6-F1
#
_entry.id   AF-A0A6P6TTJ6-F1
#
_cell.length_a   1.000
_cell.length_b   1.000
_cell.length_c   1.000
_cell.angle_alpha   90.00
_cell.angle_beta   90.00
_cell.angle_gamma   90.00
#
_symmetry.space_group_name_H-M   'P 1'
#
loop_
_entity.id
_entity.type
_entity.pdbx_description
1 polymer ?
#
loop_
_entity_poly.entity_id
_entity_poly.type
_entity_poly.pdbx_seq_one_letter_code
_entity_poly.pdbx_strand_id
1 'polypeptide(L)'
;MTIIDSDKTLICLRNACNFVGNLVRLKGQFLFVNTNTLFDEISEEMTKAIGIKNDKSWRLEGFLTNSSSPKKFRGRNKKLNLGAIHAPDCVVIFDTERKSSVILEAEWLQVPIVGHVDSSMPWETYKKITYLKEDFSLNR
;
A
#
# COMPACT_ATOMS: atom_id res chain seq x y z
N MET A 1 -24.21 0.27 -11.30
CA MET A 1 -23.97 0.00 -9.88
C MET A 1 -23.82 -1.50 -9.74
N THR A 2 -22.62 -1.96 -9.40
CA THR A 2 -22.30 -3.37 -9.17
C THR A 2 -22.48 -3.64 -7.66
N ILE A 3 -23.12 -4.76 -7.32
CA ILE A 3 -23.24 -5.18 -5.92
C ILE A 3 -22.07 -6.13 -5.63
N ILE A 4 -21.28 -5.79 -4.62
CA ILE A 4 -20.13 -6.57 -4.15
C ILE A 4 -20.64 -7.65 -3.18
N ASP A 5 -20.08 -8.85 -3.25
CA ASP A 5 -20.46 -9.99 -2.43
C ASP A 5 -19.80 -9.90 -1.05
N SER A 6 -20.59 -9.52 -0.03
CA SER A 6 -20.10 -9.31 1.33
C SER A 6 -19.49 -10.55 1.97
N ASP A 7 -19.93 -11.75 1.60
CA ASP A 7 -19.39 -12.98 2.17
C ASP A 7 -17.97 -13.25 1.64
N LYS A 8 -17.77 -13.01 0.34
CA LYS A 8 -16.42 -13.04 -0.26
C LYS A 8 -15.53 -11.96 0.34
N THR A 9 -16.03 -10.73 0.49
CA THR A 9 -15.28 -9.65 1.13
C THR A 9 -14.84 -10.05 2.55
N LEU A 10 -15.73 -10.66 3.34
CA LEU A 10 -15.43 -11.11 4.71
C LEU A 10 -14.33 -12.18 4.74
N ILE A 11 -14.40 -13.17 3.85
CA ILE A 11 -13.37 -14.21 3.73
C ILE A 11 -12.02 -13.59 3.35
N CYS A 12 -12.02 -12.70 2.36
CA CYS A 12 -10.82 -12.01 1.90
C CYS A 12 -10.19 -11.14 3.00
N LEU A 13 -11.02 -10.43 3.76
CA LEU A 13 -10.59 -9.61 4.89
C LEU A 13 -9.95 -10.47 5.99
N ARG A 14 -10.58 -11.60 6.35
CA ARG A 14 -10.02 -12.55 7.34
C ARG A 14 -8.66 -13.07 6.91
N ASN A 15 -8.49 -13.43 5.64
CA ASN A 15 -7.22 -13.90 5.10
C ASN A 15 -6.14 -12.80 5.15
N ALA A 16 -6.49 -11.58 4.75
CA ALA A 16 -5.59 -10.43 4.82
C ALA A 16 -5.18 -10.11 6.28
N CYS A 17 -6.13 -10.11 7.21
CA CYS A 17 -5.86 -9.88 8.63
C CYS A 17 -4.97 -10.97 9.24
N ASN A 18 -5.17 -12.24 8.87
CA ASN A 18 -4.32 -13.35 9.31
C ASN A 18 -2.88 -13.18 8.79
N PHE A 19 -2.72 -12.82 7.53
CA PHE A 19 -1.42 -12.54 6.93
C PHE A 19 -0.69 -11.38 7.63
N VAL A 20 -1.37 -10.23 7.79
CA VAL A 20 -0.82 -9.06 8.50
C VAL A 20 -0.48 -9.43 9.95
N GLY A 21 -1.36 -10.17 10.64
CA GLY A 21 -1.12 -10.63 12.01
C GLY A 21 0.12 -11.51 12.15
N ASN A 22 0.39 -12.37 11.17
CA ASN A 22 1.61 -13.18 11.15
C ASN A 22 2.86 -12.32 10.91
N LEU A 23 2.81 -11.35 10.00
CA LEU A 23 3.92 -10.42 9.76
C LEU A 23 4.22 -9.53 10.98
N VAL A 24 3.20 -9.06 11.68
CA VAL A 24 3.37 -8.27 12.91
C VAL A 24 4.10 -9.08 14.00
N ARG A 25 3.80 -10.38 14.14
CA ARG A 25 4.51 -11.27 15.08
C ARG A 25 6.00 -11.40 14.76
N LEU A 26 6.36 -11.33 13.47
CA LEU A 26 7.74 -11.33 12.99
C LEU A 26 8.39 -9.94 13.07
N LYS A 27 7.70 -8.93 13.62
CA LYS A 27 8.12 -7.52 13.65
C LYS A 27 8.36 -6.92 12.25
N GLY A 28 7.56 -7.37 11.28
CA GLY A 28 7.63 -6.87 9.91
C GLY A 28 7.31 -5.37 9.82
N GLN A 29 7.91 -4.71 8.83
CA GLN A 29 7.67 -3.30 8.52
C GLN A 29 6.56 -3.15 7.48
N PHE A 30 5.64 -2.21 7.76
CA PHE A 30 4.48 -1.95 6.90
C PHE A 30 4.57 -0.55 6.31
N LEU A 31 4.23 -0.42 5.02
CA LEU A 31 4.04 0.85 4.36
C LEU A 31 2.56 1.06 4.03
N PHE A 32 1.95 2.09 4.61
CA PHE A 32 0.56 2.45 4.34
C PHE A 32 0.48 3.51 3.26
N VAL A 33 -0.09 3.13 2.13
CA VAL A 33 -0.21 3.93 0.92
C VAL A 33 -1.66 4.35 0.74
N ASN A 34 -1.87 5.65 0.65
CA ASN A 34 -3.19 6.24 0.44
C ASN A 34 -3.12 7.39 -0.57
N THR A 35 -3.73 7.19 -1.74
CA THR A 35 -3.77 8.16 -2.83
C THR A 35 -4.89 9.19 -2.70
N ASN A 36 -5.94 8.88 -1.93
CA ASN A 36 -7.07 9.77 -1.73
C ASN A 36 -6.91 10.54 -0.42
N THR A 37 -6.75 11.86 -0.55
CA THR A 37 -6.53 12.76 0.60
C THR A 37 -7.68 12.79 1.60
N LEU A 38 -8.87 12.32 1.24
CA LEU A 38 -10.02 12.22 2.15
C LEU A 38 -9.74 11.26 3.32
N PHE A 39 -8.91 10.23 3.12
CA PHE A 39 -8.57 9.25 4.16
C PHE A 39 -7.25 9.57 4.87
N ASP A 40 -6.60 10.70 4.58
CA ASP A 40 -5.32 11.05 5.19
C ASP A 40 -5.45 11.24 6.71
N GLU A 41 -6.54 11.85 7.20
CA GLU A 41 -6.78 12.07 8.63
C GLU A 41 -6.90 10.74 9.38
N ILE A 42 -7.75 9.84 8.88
CA ILE A 42 -7.94 8.50 9.44
C ILE A 42 -6.61 7.73 9.43
N SER A 43 -5.87 7.79 8.32
CA SER A 43 -4.58 7.10 8.20
C SER A 43 -3.57 7.62 9.21
N GLU A 44 -3.49 8.94 9.42
CA GLU A 44 -2.59 9.56 10.39
C GLU A 44 -2.95 9.18 11.83
N GLU A 45 -4.23 9.22 12.19
CA GLU A 45 -4.71 8.84 13.52
C GLU A 45 -4.40 7.37 13.83
N MET A 46 -4.69 6.47 12.89
CA MET A 46 -4.42 5.04 13.03
C MET A 46 -2.92 4.76 13.14
N THR A 47 -2.11 5.40 12.31
CA THR A 47 -0.65 5.21 12.36
C THR A 47 -0.08 5.73 13.69
N LYS A 48 -0.61 6.85 14.20
CA LYS A 48 -0.24 7.41 15.50
C LYS A 48 -0.65 6.49 16.66
N ALA A 49 -1.83 5.90 16.60
CA ALA A 49 -2.32 4.97 17.62
C ALA A 49 -1.46 3.70 17.70
N ILE A 50 -1.02 3.17 16.56
CA ILE A 50 -0.17 1.98 16.49
C ILE A 50 1.30 2.33 16.82
N GLY A 51 1.69 3.60 16.69
CA GLY A 51 3.07 4.05 16.91
C GLY A 51 4.01 3.74 15.74
N ILE A 52 3.46 3.53 14.54
CA ILE A 52 4.24 3.33 13.32
C ILE A 52 4.57 4.70 12.71
N LYS A 53 5.69 4.81 12.01
CA LYS A 53 6.03 6.02 11.24
C LYS A 53 5.69 5.78 9.77
N ASN A 54 4.69 6.50 9.26
CA ASN A 54 4.33 6.43 7.84
C ASN A 54 4.84 7.68 7.10
N ASP A 55 5.94 7.55 6.35
CA ASP A 55 6.47 8.67 5.58
C ASP A 55 5.71 8.83 4.25
N LYS A 56 5.01 9.95 4.08
CA LYS A 56 4.28 10.27 2.83
C LYS A 56 5.18 10.48 1.59
N SER A 57 6.50 10.37 1.74
CA SER A 57 7.45 10.46 0.63
C SER A 57 7.31 9.33 -0.39
N TRP A 58 6.57 8.27 -0.07
CA TRP A 58 6.19 7.23 -1.05
C TRP A 58 5.43 7.76 -2.26
N ARG A 59 4.88 8.98 -2.19
CA ARG A 59 4.25 9.68 -3.33
C ARG A 59 5.26 10.09 -4.41
N LEU A 60 6.55 10.03 -4.11
CA LEU A 60 7.62 10.28 -5.08
C LEU A 60 7.97 8.98 -5.80
N GLU A 61 8.32 9.11 -7.06
CA GLU A 61 8.71 7.98 -7.89
C GLU A 61 10.08 7.41 -7.48
N GLY A 62 10.24 6.09 -7.59
CA GLY A 62 11.46 5.39 -7.20
C GLY A 62 11.62 5.25 -5.69
N PHE A 63 10.55 5.38 -4.91
CA PHE A 63 10.63 5.38 -3.45
C PHE A 63 11.16 4.08 -2.86
N LEU A 64 10.69 2.93 -3.35
CA LEU A 64 11.11 1.61 -2.91
C LEU A 64 12.34 1.15 -3.68
N THR A 65 12.36 1.34 -5.01
CA THR A 65 13.43 0.82 -5.88
C THR A 65 14.72 1.60 -5.79
N ASN A 66 14.64 2.90 -5.47
CA ASN A 66 15.79 3.78 -5.30
C ASN A 66 16.04 4.13 -3.83
N SER A 67 15.79 3.18 -2.94
CA SER A 67 15.92 3.36 -1.49
C SER A 67 17.33 3.75 -1.02
N SER A 68 18.36 3.47 -1.82
CA SER A 68 19.77 3.82 -1.55
C SER A 68 20.18 5.22 -2.00
N SER A 69 19.33 5.93 -2.75
CA SER A 69 19.70 7.26 -3.26
C SER A 69 19.84 8.31 -2.15
N PRO A 70 20.67 9.35 -2.36
CA PRO A 70 20.79 10.46 -1.43
C PRO A 70 19.43 11.07 -1.12
N LYS A 71 19.02 11.00 0.14
CA LYS A 71 17.68 11.41 0.58
C LYS A 71 17.60 12.88 1.01
N LYS A 72 18.74 13.57 1.05
CA LYS A 72 18.84 14.98 1.42
C LYS A 72 19.17 15.78 0.18
N PHE A 73 18.14 16.32 -0.45
CA PHE A 73 18.32 17.25 -1.56
C PHE A 73 18.26 18.69 -1.04
N ARG A 74 19.32 19.45 -1.31
CA ARG A 74 19.41 20.86 -0.92
C ARG A 74 19.57 21.71 -2.17
N GLY A 75 18.51 22.43 -2.53
CA GLY A 75 18.56 23.50 -3.52
C GLY A 75 18.91 24.85 -2.86
N ARG A 76 19.03 25.90 -3.68
CA ARG A 76 19.23 27.28 -3.18
C ARG A 76 18.15 27.71 -2.18
N ASN A 77 16.89 27.37 -2.46
CA ASN A 77 15.73 27.86 -1.69
C ASN A 77 14.91 26.77 -0.97
N LYS A 78 15.23 25.48 -1.15
CA LYS A 78 14.43 24.38 -0.58
C LYS A 78 15.33 23.25 -0.09
N LYS A 79 14.95 22.65 1.04
CA LYS A 79 15.52 21.42 1.58
C LYS A 79 14.45 20.34 1.52
N LEU A 80 14.74 19.26 0.82
CA LEU A 80 13.90 18.07 0.78
C LEU A 80 14.65 16.97 1.52
N ASN A 81 14.07 16.51 2.62
CA ASN A 81 14.57 15.35 3.36
C ASN A 81 13.57 14.22 3.13
N LEU A 82 13.96 13.27 2.30
CA LEU A 82 13.24 12.01 2.11
C LEU A 82 13.51 11.11 3.31
N GLY A 83 12.49 10.40 3.76
CA GLY A 83 12.62 9.44 4.86
C GLY A 83 13.54 8.29 4.45
N ALA A 84 14.49 7.93 5.33
CA ALA A 84 15.26 6.71 5.18
C ALA A 84 14.35 5.51 5.46
N ILE A 85 13.60 5.09 4.44
CA ILE A 85 12.78 3.89 4.51
C ILE A 85 13.63 2.68 4.15
N HIS A 86 13.74 1.76 5.11
CA HIS A 86 14.06 0.36 4.85
C HIS A 86 12.94 -0.24 4.01
N ALA A 87 13.26 -1.12 3.06
CA ALA A 87 12.24 -1.77 2.24
C ALA A 87 11.17 -2.41 3.16
N PRO A 88 9.88 -2.12 2.96
CA PRO A 88 8.81 -2.69 3.78
C PRO A 88 8.65 -4.17 3.45
N ASP A 89 8.28 -4.97 4.46
CA ASP A 89 7.93 -6.39 4.28
C ASP A 89 6.53 -6.56 3.68
N CYS A 90 5.69 -5.53 3.79
CA CYS A 90 4.35 -5.51 3.19
C CYS A 90 3.89 -4.08 2.90
N VAL A 91 3.22 -3.90 1.76
CA VAL A 91 2.54 -2.64 1.41
C VAL A 91 1.05 -2.81 1.60
N VAL A 92 0.42 -1.88 2.30
CA VAL A 92 -1.04 -1.82 2.50
C VAL A 92 -1.59 -0.62 1.74
N ILE A 93 -2.48 -0.87 0.78
CA ILE A 93 -3.04 0.16 -0.10
C ILE A 93 -4.54 0.28 0.12
N PHE A 94 -4.99 1.44 0.58
CA PHE A 94 -6.42 1.68 0.82
C PHE A 94 -7.17 2.10 -0.43
N ASP A 95 -6.48 2.84 -1.31
CA ASP A 95 -7.06 3.36 -2.53
C ASP A 95 -6.07 3.19 -3.68
N THR A 96 -6.60 2.81 -4.83
CA THR A 96 -5.86 2.52 -6.07
C THR A 96 -6.34 3.37 -7.25
N GLU A 97 -7.20 4.38 -7.02
CA GLU A 97 -7.70 5.25 -8.07
C GLU A 97 -6.57 5.91 -8.89
N ARG A 98 -5.39 6.12 -8.28
CA ARG A 98 -4.21 6.62 -8.99
C ARG A 98 -3.18 5.52 -9.19
N LYS A 99 -2.54 5.53 -10.37
CA LYS A 99 -1.33 4.74 -10.67
C LYS A 99 -0.21 5.14 -9.70
N SER A 100 -0.16 4.48 -8.55
CA SER A 100 0.92 4.64 -7.59
C SER A 100 2.14 3.89 -8.11
N SER A 101 3.27 4.58 -8.28
CA SER A 101 4.53 3.93 -8.65
C SER A 101 4.91 2.82 -7.66
N VAL A 102 4.48 2.97 -6.41
CA VAL A 102 4.67 1.98 -5.33
C VAL A 102 4.14 0.60 -5.70
N ILE A 103 3.04 0.50 -6.46
CA ILE A 103 2.50 -0.82 -6.88
C ILE A 103 3.46 -1.52 -7.85
N LEU A 104 4.00 -0.78 -8.81
CA LEU A 104 4.98 -1.29 -9.79
C LEU A 104 6.30 -1.64 -9.11
N GLU A 105 6.76 -0.75 -8.23
CA GLU A 105 8.00 -0.93 -7.50
C GLU A 105 7.93 -2.12 -6.52
N ALA A 106 6.80 -2.30 -5.84
CA ALA A 106 6.56 -3.44 -4.96
C ALA A 106 6.51 -4.76 -5.72
N GLU A 107 5.89 -4.78 -6.92
CA GLU A 107 5.90 -5.95 -7.80
C GLU A 107 7.35 -6.34 -8.19
N TRP A 108 8.18 -5.37 -8.59
CA TRP A 108 9.57 -5.63 -8.95
C TRP A 108 10.42 -6.11 -7.78
N LEU A 109 10.14 -5.61 -6.57
CA LEU A 109 10.82 -6.03 -5.34
C LEU A 109 10.20 -7.28 -4.70
N GLN A 110 9.15 -7.85 -5.30
CA GLN A 110 8.40 -9.00 -4.78
C GLN A 110 7.84 -8.77 -3.36
N VAL A 111 7.51 -7.51 -3.04
CA VAL A 111 6.89 -7.16 -1.77
C VAL A 111 5.38 -7.41 -1.88
N PRO A 112 4.77 -8.17 -0.96
CA PRO A 112 3.35 -8.46 -0.99
C PRO A 112 2.51 -7.19 -0.79
N ILE A 113 1.42 -7.10 -1.55
CA ILE A 113 0.49 -5.97 -1.51
C ILE A 113 -0.86 -6.45 -0.98
N VAL A 114 -1.28 -5.87 0.13
CA VAL A 114 -2.65 -5.99 0.65
C VAL A 114 -3.40 -4.74 0.23
N GLY A 115 -4.50 -4.87 -0.52
CA GLY A 115 -5.22 -3.67 -0.92
C GLY A 115 -6.66 -3.91 -1.31
N HIS A 116 -7.49 -2.90 -1.10
CA HIS A 116 -8.90 -2.95 -1.45
C HIS A 116 -9.07 -2.93 -2.97
N VAL A 117 -9.85 -3.88 -3.50
CA VAL A 117 -10.17 -3.96 -4.94
C VAL A 117 -11.58 -3.47 -5.19
N ASP A 118 -11.74 -2.61 -6.19
CA ASP A 118 -13.04 -2.21 -6.71
C ASP A 118 -13.20 -2.64 -8.18
N SER A 119 -14.45 -2.73 -8.63
CA SER A 119 -14.87 -2.96 -10.00
C SER A 119 -14.32 -1.97 -11.03
N SER A 120 -13.98 -0.75 -10.62
CA SER A 120 -13.36 0.27 -11.48
C SER A 120 -11.85 0.08 -11.69
N MET A 121 -11.22 -0.85 -10.96
CA MET A 121 -9.77 -1.04 -10.97
C MET A 121 -9.27 -1.60 -12.31
N PRO A 122 -8.19 -1.03 -12.89
CA PRO A 122 -7.53 -1.62 -14.05
C PRO A 122 -7.02 -3.04 -13.77
N TRP A 123 -7.18 -3.93 -14.74
CA TRP A 123 -6.77 -5.33 -14.63
C TRP A 123 -5.27 -5.52 -14.33
N GLU A 124 -4.43 -4.62 -14.84
CA GLU A 124 -2.99 -4.61 -14.58
C GLU A 124 -2.68 -4.42 -13.10
N THR A 125 -3.38 -3.50 -12.44
CA THR A 125 -3.23 -3.23 -11.00
C THR A 125 -3.79 -4.38 -10.17
N TYR A 126 -4.96 -4.88 -10.55
CA TYR A 126 -5.63 -6.00 -9.88
C TYR A 126 -4.77 -7.26 -9.79
N LYS A 127 -3.99 -7.57 -10.83
CA LYS A 127 -3.08 -8.73 -10.84
C LYS A 127 -1.95 -8.66 -9.82
N LYS A 128 -1.56 -7.46 -9.42
CA LYS A 128 -0.41 -7.20 -8.54
C LYS A 128 -0.78 -7.25 -7.06
N ILE A 129 -2.06 -7.05 -6.76
CA ILE A 129 -2.59 -7.15 -5.40
C ILE A 129 -2.64 -8.63 -5.00
N THR A 130 -2.00 -8.93 -3.87
CA THR A 130 -1.83 -10.29 -3.36
C THR A 130 -2.97 -10.70 -2.44
N TYR A 131 -3.43 -9.79 -1.57
CA TYR A 131 -4.44 -10.07 -0.56
C TYR A 131 -5.57 -9.04 -0.60
N LEU A 132 -6.77 -9.47 -0.14
CA LEU A 132 -8.04 -8.74 -0.26
C LEU A 132 -8.53 -8.63 -1.72
N LYS A 133 -8.48 -9.79 -2.40
CA LYS A 133 -8.87 -9.96 -3.80
C LYS A 133 -10.12 -10.82 -3.88
N GLU A 134 -11.20 -10.28 -4.41
CA GLU A 134 -12.37 -11.09 -4.74
C GLU A 134 -12.12 -11.84 -6.05
N ASP A 135 -12.28 -13.16 -6.04
CA ASP A 135 -12.24 -13.94 -7.28
C ASP A 135 -13.45 -13.60 -8.15
N PHE A 136 -13.26 -12.66 -9.07
CA PHE A 136 -14.21 -12.35 -10.13
C PHE A 136 -14.32 -13.46 -11.21
N SER A 137 -13.61 -14.58 -11.06
CA SER A 137 -13.51 -15.67 -12.04
C SER A 137 -14.79 -16.49 -12.26
N LEU A 138 -15.92 -16.16 -11.61
CA LEU A 138 -17.17 -16.93 -11.80
C LEU A 138 -18.17 -16.33 -12.79
N ASN A 139 -17.92 -15.15 -13.37
CA ASN A 139 -18.90 -14.47 -14.25
C ASN A 139 -18.28 -13.92 -15.55
N ARG A 140 -17.41 -14.68 -16.23
CA ARG A 140 -17.12 -14.49 -17.66
C ARG A 140 -17.26 -15.79 -18.42
#